data_AF-A0A951IGU6-F1
#
_entry.id   AF-A0A951IGU6-F1
#
_cell.length_a   1.000
_cell.length_b   1.000
_cell.length_c   1.000
_cell.angle_alpha   90.00
_cell.angle_beta   90.00
_cell.angle_gamma   90.00
#
_symmetry.space_group_name_H-M   'P 1'
#
loop_
_entity.id
_entity.type
_entity.pdbx_description
1 polymer ?
#
loop_
_entity_poly.entity_id
_entity_poly.type
_entity_poly.pdbx_seq_one_letter_code
_entity_poly.pdbx_strand_id
1 'polypeptide(L)'
;MKTPADPSLPCGIAVMAKASIPGRTKTRLVPPLTFEEAAALNTVFLKDAFANIAQASEAMPLRGFAAYGSIGEEAFFATLAEDPPGLIAAAHPNFGECLFAGIEGVLAAGCSSACVLNAD
;
A
#
# COMPACT_ATOMS: atom_id res chain seq x y z
N MET A 1 -12.66 -26.60 5.82
CA MET A 1 -12.68 -26.92 4.38
C MET A 1 -12.46 -25.62 3.64
N LYS A 2 -11.30 -25.41 3.00
CA LYS A 2 -10.96 -24.15 2.34
C LYS A 2 -11.60 -24.18 0.95
N THR A 3 -12.60 -23.34 0.71
CA THR A 3 -13.22 -23.20 -0.62
C THR A 3 -12.11 -22.83 -1.62
N PRO A 4 -12.00 -23.51 -2.78
CA PRO A 4 -11.00 -23.13 -3.78
C PRO A 4 -11.25 -21.70 -4.24
N ALA A 5 -10.17 -20.95 -4.47
CA ALA A 5 -10.23 -19.58 -4.97
C ALA A 5 -10.94 -19.57 -6.34
N ASP A 6 -11.91 -18.67 -6.50
CA ASP A 6 -12.53 -18.41 -7.79
C ASP A 6 -11.49 -17.71 -8.69
N PRO A 7 -11.11 -18.30 -9.84
CA PRO A 7 -10.09 -17.74 -10.73
C PRO A 7 -10.52 -16.42 -11.39
N SER A 8 -11.79 -16.03 -11.30
CA SER A 8 -12.28 -14.74 -11.79
C SER A 8 -12.10 -13.58 -10.79
N LEU A 9 -11.86 -13.89 -9.51
CA LEU A 9 -11.68 -12.89 -8.45
C LEU A 9 -10.21 -12.46 -8.35
N PRO A 10 -9.93 -11.16 -8.18
CA PRO A 10 -8.56 -10.64 -8.23
C PRO A 10 -7.71 -11.07 -7.05
N CYS A 11 -6.40 -11.15 -7.27
CA CYS A 11 -5.42 -11.13 -6.19
C CYS A 11 -5.21 -9.68 -5.74
N GLY A 12 -5.36 -9.41 -4.45
CA GLY A 12 -5.11 -8.08 -3.91
C GLY A 12 -3.67 -7.93 -3.42
N ILE A 13 -3.05 -6.78 -3.74
CA ILE A 13 -1.71 -6.43 -3.29
C ILE A 13 -1.83 -5.20 -2.38
N ALA A 14 -1.58 -5.38 -1.09
CA ALA A 14 -1.50 -4.30 -0.11
C ALA A 14 -0.06 -3.82 0.02
N VAL A 15 0.20 -2.57 -0.36
CA VAL A 15 1.46 -1.88 -0.10
C VAL A 15 1.37 -1.23 1.27
N MET A 16 2.27 -1.60 2.19
CA MET A 16 2.39 -0.97 3.50
C MET A 16 2.92 0.45 3.32
N ALA A 17 2.01 1.41 3.34
CA ALA A 17 2.25 2.76 2.88
C ALA A 17 2.13 3.76 4.02
N LYS A 18 3.08 4.69 4.07
CA LYS A 18 3.04 5.84 4.97
C LYS A 18 2.96 7.10 4.13
N ALA A 19 2.06 8.01 4.50
CA ALA A 19 1.97 9.28 3.80
C ALA A 19 3.28 10.05 3.86
N SER A 20 3.61 10.70 2.74
CA SER A 20 4.89 11.41 2.58
C SER A 20 4.89 12.74 3.32
N ILE A 21 5.06 12.67 4.64
CA ILE A 21 5.15 13.85 5.50
C ILE A 21 6.61 14.01 5.96
N PRO A 22 7.24 15.18 5.71
CA PRO A 22 8.59 15.49 6.18
C PRO A 22 8.76 15.20 7.67
N GLY A 23 9.86 14.55 8.04
CA GLY A 23 10.14 14.17 9.43
C GLY A 23 9.35 12.97 9.95
N ARG A 24 8.41 12.41 9.17
CA ARG A 24 7.58 11.25 9.57
C ARG A 24 7.77 10.02 8.70
N THR A 25 8.24 10.18 7.46
CA THR A 25 8.63 9.08 6.58
C THR A 25 10.13 9.12 6.25
N LYS A 26 10.70 7.95 5.95
CA LYS A 26 12.10 7.76 5.49
C LYS A 26 13.16 8.56 6.26
N THR A 27 12.96 8.78 7.56
CA THR A 27 13.86 9.61 8.39
C THR A 27 15.27 9.06 8.51
N ARG A 28 15.46 7.76 8.26
CA ARG A 28 16.79 7.12 8.19
C ARG A 28 17.63 7.56 6.97
N LEU A 29 17.01 8.17 5.96
CA LEU A 29 17.73 8.74 4.81
C LEU A 29 18.31 10.15 5.11
N VAL A 30 18.04 10.68 6.30
CA VAL A 30 18.49 11.99 6.77
C VAL A 30 19.56 11.78 7.85
N PRO A 31 20.83 12.17 7.62
CA PRO A 31 21.47 12.66 6.37
C PRO A 31 21.81 11.52 5.36
N PRO A 32 22.10 11.82 4.07
CA PRO A 32 22.42 13.14 3.48
C PRO A 32 21.23 13.95 2.97
N LEU A 33 20.02 13.37 2.90
CA LEU A 33 18.85 14.10 2.44
C LEU A 33 18.33 15.05 3.52
N THR A 34 17.56 16.06 3.12
CA THR A 34 16.65 16.80 3.99
C THR A 34 15.38 16.00 4.24
N PHE A 35 14.60 16.38 5.26
CA PHE A 35 13.29 15.75 5.51
C PHE A 35 12.31 15.92 4.35
N GLU A 36 12.38 17.04 3.64
CA GLU A 36 11.57 17.30 2.44
C GLU A 36 11.96 16.37 1.29
N GLU A 37 13.25 16.23 1.02
CA GLU A 37 13.75 15.32 -0.02
C GLU A 37 13.42 13.86 0.30
N ALA A 38 13.54 13.44 1.56
CA ALA A 38 13.17 12.09 1.98
C ALA A 38 11.67 11.81 1.82
N ALA A 39 10.80 12.80 2.10
CA ALA A 39 9.37 12.70 1.86
C ALA A 39 9.02 12.69 0.37
N ALA A 40 9.65 13.57 -0.43
CA ALA A 40 9.49 13.58 -1.88
C ALA A 40 9.90 12.24 -2.50
N LEU A 41 11.02 11.67 -2.06
CA LEU A 41 11.49 10.36 -2.51
C LEU A 41 10.52 9.22 -2.14
N ASN A 42 9.96 9.24 -0.92
CA ASN A 42 8.91 8.30 -0.53
C ASN A 42 7.67 8.38 -1.43
N THR A 43 7.29 9.59 -1.86
CA THR A 43 6.19 9.76 -2.83
C THR A 43 6.50 9.07 -4.15
N VAL A 44 7.73 9.21 -4.66
CA VAL A 44 8.14 8.55 -5.90
C VAL A 44 8.10 7.03 -5.74
N PHE A 45 8.62 6.47 -4.65
CA PHE A 45 8.56 5.02 -4.41
C PHE A 45 7.13 4.48 -4.39
N LEU A 46 6.21 5.18 -3.72
CA LEU A 46 4.81 4.79 -3.67
C LEU A 46 4.15 4.87 -5.05
N LYS A 47 4.43 5.93 -5.83
CA LYS A 47 3.92 6.06 -7.19
C LYS A 47 4.42 4.93 -8.09
N ASP A 48 5.71 4.61 -8.04
CA ASP A 48 6.31 3.54 -8.83
C ASP A 48 5.74 2.17 -8.43
N ALA A 49 5.55 1.91 -7.14
CA ALA A 49 4.94 0.68 -6.65
C ALA A 49 3.51 0.49 -7.20
N PHE A 50 2.67 1.53 -7.13
CA PHE A 50 1.30 1.44 -7.64
C PHE A 50 1.23 1.44 -9.17
N ALA A 51 2.14 2.13 -9.86
CA ALA A 51 2.26 2.06 -11.32
C ALA A 51 2.61 0.64 -11.78
N ASN A 52 3.54 -0.04 -11.08
CA ASN A 52 3.88 -1.44 -11.38
C ASN A 52 2.70 -2.39 -11.16
N ILE A 53 1.92 -2.20 -10.08
CA ILE A 53 0.71 -3.00 -9.82
C ILE A 53 -0.35 -2.75 -10.90
N ALA A 54 -0.56 -1.48 -11.28
CA ALA A 54 -1.50 -1.11 -12.34
C ALA A 54 -1.09 -1.74 -13.68
N GLN A 55 0.19 -1.66 -14.06
CA GLN A 55 0.70 -2.30 -15.26
C GLN A 55 0.55 -3.83 -15.23
N ALA A 56 0.83 -4.47 -14.09
CA ALA A 56 0.64 -5.92 -13.94
C ALA A 56 -0.85 -6.32 -14.02
N SER A 57 -1.77 -5.43 -13.63
CA SER A 57 -3.21 -5.66 -13.70
C SER A 57 -3.75 -5.75 -15.13
N GLU A 58 -2.99 -5.27 -16.12
CA GLU A 58 -3.32 -5.42 -17.54
C GLU A 58 -3.22 -6.88 -18.02
N ALA A 59 -2.35 -7.69 -17.38
CA ALA A 59 -2.10 -9.07 -17.77
C ALA A 59 -2.86 -10.09 -16.91
N MET A 60 -3.24 -9.74 -15.68
CA MET A 60 -3.95 -10.62 -14.76
C MET A 60 -4.81 -9.85 -13.76
N PRO A 61 -5.88 -10.46 -13.19
CA PRO A 61 -6.76 -9.77 -12.25
C PRO A 61 -6.06 -9.39 -10.94
N LEU A 62 -5.57 -8.15 -10.85
CA LEU A 62 -4.94 -7.58 -9.65
C LEU A 62 -5.71 -6.37 -9.15
N ARG A 63 -5.65 -6.14 -7.84
CA ARG A 63 -6.15 -4.91 -7.21
C ARG A 63 -5.13 -4.36 -6.21
N GLY A 64 -4.72 -3.12 -6.40
CA GLY A 64 -3.80 -2.43 -5.50
C GLY A 64 -4.49 -1.79 -4.30
N PHE A 65 -3.87 -1.90 -3.13
CA PHE A 65 -4.30 -1.25 -1.90
C PHE A 65 -3.14 -0.55 -1.21
N ALA A 66 -3.39 0.62 -0.62
CA ALA A 66 -2.51 1.24 0.36
C ALA A 66 -2.98 0.82 1.77
N ALA A 67 -2.17 0.02 2.46
CA ALA A 67 -2.36 -0.31 3.86
C ALA A 67 -1.62 0.73 4.72
N TYR A 68 -2.36 1.60 5.43
CA TYR A 68 -1.82 2.80 6.07
C TYR A 68 -2.08 2.86 7.57
N GLY A 69 -1.13 3.43 8.32
CA GLY A 69 -1.13 3.38 9.79
C GLY A 69 -1.64 4.63 10.50
N SER A 70 -1.67 5.81 9.87
CA SER A 70 -2.16 7.04 10.52
C SER A 70 -3.49 7.48 9.93
N ILE A 71 -4.50 7.59 10.78
CA ILE A 71 -5.83 8.12 10.44
C ILE A 71 -5.69 9.61 10.09
N GLY A 72 -6.40 10.07 9.06
CA GLY A 72 -6.41 11.46 8.60
C GLY A 72 -5.42 11.76 7.47
N GLU A 73 -4.66 10.76 7.02
CA GLU A 73 -3.69 10.88 5.92
C GLU A 73 -4.24 10.29 4.59
N GLU A 74 -5.52 9.96 4.53
CA GLU A 74 -6.16 9.26 3.41
C GLU A 74 -6.08 10.07 2.11
N ALA A 75 -6.23 11.39 2.23
CA ALA A 75 -6.17 12.31 1.09
C ALA A 75 -4.85 12.25 0.33
N PHE A 76 -3.74 11.88 1.00
CA PHE A 76 -2.45 11.72 0.32
C PHE A 76 -2.50 10.58 -0.71
N PHE A 77 -3.12 9.45 -0.36
CA PHE A 77 -3.14 8.26 -1.22
C PHE A 77 -3.96 8.47 -2.50
N ALA A 78 -4.97 9.36 -2.45
CA ALA A 78 -5.72 9.79 -3.63
C ALA A 78 -4.87 10.55 -4.67
N THR A 79 -3.67 11.02 -4.30
CA THR A 79 -2.77 11.76 -5.20
C THR A 79 -1.70 10.89 -5.86
N LEU A 80 -1.65 9.58 -5.55
CA LEU A 80 -0.59 8.69 -6.01
C LEU A 80 -0.75 8.27 -7.47
N ALA A 81 -1.97 8.17 -7.98
CA ALA A 81 -2.25 7.78 -9.35
C ALA A 81 -3.57 8.38 -9.83
N GLU A 82 -3.82 8.34 -11.15
CA GLU A 82 -5.11 8.72 -11.73
C GLU A 82 -6.23 7.77 -11.28
N ASP A 83 -5.94 6.47 -11.25
CA ASP A 83 -6.74 5.46 -10.54
C ASP A 83 -6.09 5.15 -9.18
N PRO A 84 -6.54 5.78 -8.09
CA PRO A 84 -5.90 5.63 -6.79
C PRO A 84 -6.13 4.23 -6.20
N PRO A 85 -5.20 3.73 -5.39
CA PRO A 85 -5.36 2.43 -4.76
C PRO A 85 -6.55 2.42 -3.79
N GLY A 86 -7.11 1.22 -3.56
CA GLY A 86 -8.00 1.03 -2.42
C GLY A 86 -7.29 1.32 -1.10
N LEU A 87 -8.04 1.66 -0.05
CA LEU A 87 -7.46 2.00 1.24
C LEU A 87 -7.79 0.94 2.30
N ILE A 88 -6.78 0.51 3.04
CA ILE A 88 -6.91 -0.39 4.19
C ILE A 88 -6.28 0.28 5.40
N ALA A 89 -7.09 0.55 6.42
CA ALA A 89 -6.56 1.03 7.69
C ALA A 89 -5.81 -0.12 8.39
N ALA A 90 -4.53 0.06 8.63
CA ALA A 90 -3.63 -0.88 9.31
C ALA A 90 -2.91 -0.17 10.46
N ALA A 91 -3.69 0.44 11.36
CA ALA A 91 -3.21 1.27 12.46
C ALA A 91 -3.08 0.44 13.75
N HIS A 92 -2.04 -0.38 13.84
CA HIS A 92 -1.80 -1.27 14.99
C HIS A 92 -0.45 -0.98 15.68
N PRO A 93 -0.30 -1.33 16.98
CA PRO A 93 0.92 -1.07 17.74
C PRO A 93 2.18 -1.73 17.18
N ASN A 94 2.06 -2.88 16.53
CA ASN A 94 3.19 -3.59 15.95
C ASN A 94 3.00 -3.84 14.45
N PHE A 95 4.12 -3.90 13.74
CA PHE A 95 4.12 -4.04 12.29
C PHE A 95 3.52 -5.38 11.82
N GLY A 96 3.69 -6.46 12.61
CA GLY A 96 3.09 -7.76 12.29
C GLY A 96 1.56 -7.71 12.26
N GLU A 97 0.94 -7.03 13.21
CA GLU A 97 -0.51 -6.78 13.23
C GLU A 97 -0.95 -5.89 12.06
N CYS A 98 -0.14 -4.89 11.68
CA CYS A 98 -0.42 -4.09 10.48
C CYS A 98 -0.41 -4.95 9.21
N LEU A 99 0.55 -5.87 9.06
CA LEU A 99 0.61 -6.80 7.93
C LEU A 99 -0.62 -7.71 7.91
N PHE A 100 -1.00 -8.25 9.07
CA PHE A 100 -2.16 -9.11 9.20
C PHE A 100 -3.47 -8.36 8.87
N ALA A 101 -3.64 -7.15 9.39
CA ALA A 101 -4.76 -6.27 9.04
C ALA A 101 -4.80 -5.94 7.54
N GLY A 102 -3.63 -5.77 6.91
CA GLY A 102 -3.49 -5.64 5.45
C GLY A 102 -4.08 -6.85 4.71
N ILE A 103 -3.72 -8.07 5.14
CA ILE A 103 -4.25 -9.32 4.56
C ILE A 103 -5.77 -9.40 4.75
N GLU A 104 -6.26 -9.20 5.98
CA GLU A 104 -7.69 -9.27 6.28
C GLU A 104 -8.48 -8.23 5.49
N GLY A 105 -7.98 -7.00 5.38
CA GLY A 105 -8.60 -5.93 4.60
C GLY A 105 -8.71 -6.26 3.12
N VAL A 106 -7.66 -6.86 2.53
CA VAL A 106 -7.68 -7.29 1.12
C VAL A 106 -8.74 -8.37 0.88
N LEU A 107 -8.79 -9.38 1.77
CA LEU A 107 -9.76 -10.47 1.65
C LEU A 107 -11.19 -9.96 1.87
N ALA A 108 -11.40 -9.07 2.84
CA ALA A 108 -12.69 -8.42 3.10
C ALA A 108 -13.15 -7.53 1.93
N ALA A 109 -12.21 -6.99 1.14
CA ALA A 109 -12.50 -6.25 -0.08
C ALA A 109 -12.89 -7.14 -1.29
N GLY A 110 -13.00 -8.46 -1.09
CA GLY A 110 -13.49 -9.42 -2.09
C GLY A 110 -12.40 -10.05 -2.96
N CYS A 111 -11.13 -9.85 -2.62
CA CYS A 111 -10.03 -10.52 -3.32
C CYS A 111 -9.95 -12.00 -2.93
N SER A 112 -9.61 -12.87 -3.89
CA SER A 112 -9.48 -14.32 -3.68
C SER A 112 -8.21 -14.71 -2.93
N SER A 113 -7.23 -13.82 -2.96
CA SER A 113 -5.91 -13.95 -2.34
C SER A 113 -5.36 -12.57 -1.99
N ALA A 114 -4.39 -12.56 -1.07
CA ALA A 114 -3.77 -11.34 -0.58
C ALA A 114 -2.24 -11.50 -0.57
N CYS A 115 -1.56 -10.47 -1.06
CA CYS A 115 -0.12 -10.26 -0.90
C CYS A 115 0.09 -8.94 -0.18
N VAL A 116 1.11 -8.87 0.68
CA VAL A 116 1.50 -7.63 1.35
C VAL A 116 2.95 -7.32 1.01
N LEU A 117 3.21 -6.07 0.59
CA LEU A 117 4.50 -5.58 0.15
C LEU A 117 4.93 -4.37 0.98
N ASN A 118 6.23 -4.17 1.10
CA ASN A 118 6.76 -2.89 1.55
C ASN A 118 6.70 -1.86 0.41
N ALA A 119 6.92 -0.59 0.78
CA ALA A 119 6.90 0.55 -0.14
C ALA A 119 8.29 1.05 -0.55
N ASP A 120 9.36 0.30 -0.25
CA ASP A 120 10.77 0.64 -0.49
C ASP A 120 11.67 -0.59 -0.61
#